data_AF-A0A453F3T0-F1
#
_entry.id   AF-A0A453F3T0-F1
#
_cell.length_a   1.000
_cell.length_b   1.000
_cell.length_c   1.000
_cell.angle_alpha   90.00
_cell.angle_beta   90.00
_cell.angle_gamma   90.00
#
_symmetry.space_group_name_H-M   'P 1'
#
loop_
_entity.id
_entity.type
_entity.pdbx_description
1 polymer ?
#
loop_
_entity_poly.entity_id
_entity_poly.type
_entity_poly.pdbx_seq_one_letter_code
_entity_poly.pdbx_strand_id
1 'polypeptide(L)' 'MVCVQEAVNISLRNLKSYPFVKDRLNKGTLNLIGARYDFVHGSFETWNA' A
#
# COMPACT_ATOMS: atom_id res chain seq x y z
N MET A 1 -17.30 -2.35 4.86
CA MET A 1 -16.14 -1.43 4.80
C MET A 1 -14.87 -2.13 4.25
N VAL A 2 -15.02 -3.05 3.29
CA VAL A 2 -13.93 -3.90 2.75
C VAL A 2 -13.28 -3.25 1.51
N CYS A 3 -14.07 -2.51 0.72
CA CYS A 3 -13.65 -1.95 -0.57
C CYS A 3 -12.49 -0.94 -0.50
N VAL A 4 -12.39 -0.13 0.56
CA VAL A 4 -11.33 0.89 0.66
C VAL A 4 -9.97 0.24 0.91
N GLN A 5 -9.93 -0.76 1.79
CA GLN A 5 -8.71 -1.50 2.06
C GLN A 5 -8.30 -2.37 0.86
N GLU A 6 -9.26 -2.99 0.18
CA GLU A 6 -9.00 -3.73 -1.06
C GLU A 6 -8.53 -2.83 -2.20
N ALA A 7 -9.11 -1.64 -2.37
CA ALA A 7 -8.66 -0.67 -3.37
C ALA A 7 -7.20 -0.26 -3.12
N VAL A 8 -6.84 0.02 -1.87
CA VAL A 8 -5.45 0.30 -1.49
C VAL A 8 -4.56 -0.91 -1.80
N ASN A 9 -4.99 -2.13 -1.46
CA ASN A 9 -4.22 -3.34 -1.72
C ASN A 9 -4.00 -3.60 -3.22
N ILE A 10 -5.02 -3.38 -4.06
CA ILE A 10 -4.93 -3.49 -5.53
C ILE A 10 -3.96 -2.45 -6.08
N SER A 11 -4.01 -1.21 -5.62
CA SER A 11 -3.07 -0.16 -6.03
C SER A 11 -1.63 -0.50 -5.63
N LEU A 12 -1.40 -1.00 -4.41
CA LEU A 12 -0.08 -1.47 -3.97
C LEU A 12 0.42 -2.64 -4.81
N ARG A 13 -0.46 -3.60 -5.14
CA ARG A 13 -0.12 -4.76 -5.98
C ARG A 13 0.20 -4.34 -7.42
N ASN A 14 -0.54 -3.38 -7.97
CA ASN A 14 -0.24 -2.79 -9.27
C ASN A 14 1.12 -2.08 -9.25
N LEU A 15 1.42 -1.31 -8.19
CA LEU A 15 2.73 -0.68 -8.01
C LEU A 15 3.86 -1.72 -7.96
N LYS A 16 3.69 -2.84 -7.25
CA LYS A 16 4.67 -3.94 -7.20
C LYS A 16 4.92 -4.61 -8.55
N SER A 17 3.96 -4.54 -9.48
CA SER A 17 4.08 -5.14 -10.81
C SER A 17 4.98 -4.35 -11.76
N TYR A 18 5.25 -3.08 -11.44
CA TYR A 18 6.15 -2.29 -12.27
C TYR A 18 7.62 -2.70 -12.08
N PRO A 19 8.38 -2.87 -13.18
CA PRO A 19 9.76 -3.34 -13.12
C PRO A 19 10.67 -2.43 -12.29
N PHE A 20 10.42 -1.11 -12.29
CA PHE A 20 11.17 -0.14 -11.48
C PHE A 20 10.88 -0.26 -9.97
N VAL A 21 9.65 -0.59 -9.59
CA VAL A 21 9.26 -0.79 -8.18
C VAL A 21 9.80 -2.12 -7.68
N LYS A 22 9.69 -3.17 -8.51
CA LYS A 22 10.22 -4.50 -8.21
C LYS A 22 11.74 -4.49 -8.00
N ASP A 23 12.48 -3.81 -8.88
CA ASP A 23 13.94 -3.67 -8.73
C ASP A 23 14.31 -2.92 -7.45
N ARG A 24 13.60 -1.83 -7.13
CA ARG A 24 13.84 -1.04 -5.92
C ARG A 24 13.45 -1.74 -4.62
N LEU A 25 12.35 -2.49 -4.62
CA LEU A 25 11.95 -3.38 -3.52
C LEU A 25 13.01 -4.45 -3.28
N ASN A 26 13.49 -5.09 -4.35
CA ASN A 26 14.48 -6.15 -4.26
C ASN A 26 15.86 -5.63 -3.80
N LYS A 27 16.18 -4.37 -4.15
CA LYS A 27 17.34 -3.63 -3.61
C LYS A 27 17.13 -3.11 -2.18
N GLY A 28 15.95 -3.27 -1.58
CA GLY A 28 15.64 -2.74 -0.24
C GLY A 28 15.60 -1.21 -0.17
N THR A 29 15.54 -0.53 -1.31
CA THR A 29 15.56 0.94 -1.40
C THR A 29 14.17 1.57 -1.38
N LEU A 30 13.12 0.76 -1.44
CA LEU A 30 11.73 1.23 -1.46
C LEU A 30 10.86 0.30 -0.63
N ASN A 31 10.16 0.86 0.36
CA ASN A 31 9.13 0.16 1.12
C ASN A 31 7.76 0.64 0.64
N LEU A 32 6.86 -0.31 0.32
CA LEU A 32 5.45 -0.01 0.09
C LEU A 32 4.67 -0.20 1.39
N ILE A 33 3.99 0.86 1.80
CA ILE A 33 3.15 0.86 2.99
C ILE A 33 1.74 1.25 2.53
N GLY A 34 0.76 0.43 2.87
CA GLY A 34 -0.65 0.77 2.72
C GLY A 34 -1.07 1.65 3.89
N ALA A 35 -1.77 2.74 3.61
CA ALA A 35 -2.32 3.62 4.62
C ALA A 35 -3.80 3.82 4.36
N ARG A 36 -4.60 3.75 5.42
CA ARG A 36 -6.02 4.04 5.42
C ARG A 36 -6.32 5.03 6.53
N TYR A 37 -6.85 6.18 6.14
CA TYR A 37 -7.31 7.19 7.08
C TYR A 37 -8.83 7.16 7.17
N ASP A 38 -9.37 6.86 8.35
CA ASP A 38 -10.77 7.02 8.67
C ASP A 38 -10.98 8.37 9.36
N PHE A 39 -11.54 9.32 8.61
CA PHE A 39 -11.84 10.67 9.11
C PHE A 39 -13.08 10.72 10.02
N VAL A 40 -13.93 9.68 10.02
CA VAL A 40 -15.14 9.63 10.84
C VAL A 40 -14.80 9.22 12.26
N HIS A 41 -13.90 8.24 12.42
CA HIS A 41 -13.45 7.74 13.72
C HIS A 41 -12.08 8.28 14.15
N GLY A 42 -11.44 9.13 13.34
CA GLY A 42 -10.11 9.66 13.62
C GLY A 42 -9.04 8.58 13.73
N SER A 43 -9.20 7.48 12.99
CA SER A 43 -8.34 6.30 13.07
C SER A 43 -7.47 6.19 11.84
N PHE A 44 -6.16 6.03 12.05
CA PHE A 44 -5.19 5.84 10.97
C PHE A 44 -4.59 4.45 11.08
N GLU A 45 -4.89 3.62 10.08
CA GLU A 45 -4.35 2.27 9.99
C GLU A 45 -3.31 2.21 8.88
N THR A 46 -2.11 1.77 9.23
CA THR A 46 -1.05 1.50 8.26
C THR A 46 -0.64 0.04 8.35
N TRP A 47 -0.42 -0.59 7.21
CA TRP A 47 0.13 -1.94 7.14
C TRP A 47 1.23 -2.00 6.11
N ASN A 48 2.28 -2.75 6.43
CA ASN A 48 3.30 -3.10 5.45
C ASN A 48 2.76 -4.21 4.55
N ALA A 49 2.87 -4.02 3.24
CA ALA A 49 2.39 -4.96 2.23
C ALA A 49 3.51 -5.82 1.68
#